data_AF-A0A3B8L0Q8-F1
#
_entry.id   AF-A0A3B8L0Q8-F1
#
_cell.length_a   1.000
_cell.length_b   1.000
_cell.length_c   1.000
_cell.angle_alpha   90.00
_cell.angle_beta   90.00
_cell.angle_gamma   90.00
#
_symmetry.space_group_name_H-M   'P 1'
#
loop_
_entity.id
_entity.type
_entity.pdbx_description
1 polymer ?
#
loop_
_entity_poly.entity_id
_entity_poly.type
_entity_poly.pdbx_seq_one_letter_code
_entity_poly.pdbx_strand_id
1 'polypeptide(L)'
;GPYDPIATDVPGMEICELLPHHARVAGKFSLLRSMVHTGFCHQQGTQQLLTGHPVRILKQKPDHPDLFSITHRMRQAPHSGLPNYVGVNPVPYAGAAYLGPAYEPFAVTGDPNSGSFQVPNIGLDDKKKLSRMRERIGLRESLDRLSREADQYHQM
;
A
#
# COMPACT_ATOMS: atom_id res chain seq x y z
N GLY A 1 -27.81 -11.16 -12.89
CA GLY A 1 -27.74 -9.69 -12.79
C GLY A 1 -28.33 -9.10 -14.05
N PRO A 2 -28.17 -7.80 -14.35
CA PRO A 2 -28.69 -7.19 -15.58
C PRO A 2 -27.87 -7.51 -16.85
N TYR A 3 -26.78 -8.27 -16.72
CA TYR A 3 -25.87 -8.64 -17.80
C TYR A 3 -25.92 -10.13 -18.07
N ASP A 4 -25.68 -10.50 -19.32
CA ASP A 4 -25.70 -11.89 -19.75
C ASP A 4 -24.37 -12.62 -19.46
N PRO A 5 -24.44 -13.92 -19.12
CA PRO A 5 -23.25 -14.75 -18.98
C PRO A 5 -22.67 -15.13 -20.35
N ILE A 6 -21.35 -15.22 -20.43
CA ILE A 6 -20.61 -15.81 -21.54
C ILE A 6 -19.71 -16.93 -21.02
N ALA A 7 -19.56 -17.98 -21.83
CA ALA A 7 -18.60 -19.05 -21.56
C ALA A 7 -17.15 -18.52 -21.65
N THR A 8 -16.27 -19.12 -20.86
CA THR A 8 -14.83 -18.86 -20.90
C THR A 8 -14.07 -20.01 -21.57
N ASP A 9 -12.76 -19.88 -21.74
CA ASP A 9 -11.87 -20.96 -22.18
C ASP A 9 -11.72 -22.11 -21.15
N VAL A 10 -12.24 -21.93 -19.93
CA VAL A 10 -12.32 -22.96 -18.88
C VAL A 10 -13.74 -23.58 -18.84
N PRO A 11 -13.88 -24.90 -19.07
CA PRO A 11 -15.18 -25.57 -19.01
C PRO A 11 -15.91 -25.33 -17.70
N GLY A 12 -17.20 -24.96 -17.79
CA GLY A 12 -18.06 -24.71 -16.63
C GLY A 12 -17.85 -23.36 -15.93
N MET A 13 -16.96 -22.50 -16.44
CA MET A 13 -16.82 -21.13 -15.95
C MET A 13 -17.48 -20.14 -16.90
N GLU A 14 -18.38 -19.33 -16.33
CA GLU A 14 -19.04 -18.21 -17.00
C GLU A 14 -18.75 -16.89 -16.29
N ILE A 15 -18.61 -15.82 -17.08
CA ILE A 15 -18.43 -14.44 -16.62
C ILE A 15 -19.34 -13.48 -17.41
N CYS A 16 -19.36 -12.20 -17.05
CA CYS A 16 -20.17 -11.18 -17.73
C CYS A 16 -19.73 -10.95 -19.18
N GLU A 17 -20.69 -10.78 -20.09
CA GLU A 17 -20.47 -10.44 -21.51
C GLU A 17 -19.58 -9.20 -21.74
N LEU A 18 -19.52 -8.28 -20.78
CA LEU A 18 -18.66 -7.09 -20.82
C LEU A 18 -17.18 -7.38 -20.55
N LEU A 19 -16.82 -8.63 -20.25
CA LEU A 19 -15.45 -9.06 -19.96
C LEU A 19 -14.90 -10.05 -21.00
N PRO A 20 -15.07 -9.84 -22.33
CA PRO A 20 -14.73 -10.84 -23.34
C PRO A 20 -13.24 -11.18 -23.37
N HIS A 21 -12.37 -10.23 -23.02
CA HIS A 21 -10.93 -10.48 -22.92
C HIS A 21 -10.56 -11.33 -21.70
N HIS A 22 -11.29 -11.22 -20.58
CA HIS A 22 -11.08 -12.09 -19.42
C HIS A 22 -11.55 -13.51 -19.74
N ALA A 23 -12.64 -13.66 -20.50
CA ALA A 23 -13.15 -14.98 -20.88
C ALA A 23 -12.13 -15.79 -21.70
N ARG A 24 -11.31 -15.11 -22.52
CA ARG A 24 -10.23 -15.72 -23.32
C ARG A 24 -8.98 -16.09 -22.53
N VAL A 25 -8.88 -15.66 -21.28
CA VAL A 25 -7.71 -15.92 -20.42
C VAL A 25 -8.13 -16.49 -19.07
N ALA A 26 -9.30 -17.13 -18.98
CA ALA A 26 -9.82 -17.62 -17.71
C ALA A 26 -8.97 -18.75 -17.13
N GLY A 27 -8.25 -19.49 -17.98
CA GLY A 27 -7.22 -20.44 -17.53
C GLY A 27 -6.02 -19.81 -16.79
N LYS A 28 -5.93 -18.47 -16.73
CA LYS A 28 -4.83 -17.73 -16.07
C LYS A 28 -5.23 -17.08 -14.75
N PHE A 29 -6.49 -17.19 -14.32
CA PHE A 29 -6.93 -16.65 -13.03
C PHE A 29 -7.90 -17.59 -12.32
N SER A 30 -8.04 -17.38 -11.01
CA SER A 30 -9.04 -18.06 -10.19
C SER A 30 -10.20 -17.10 -9.93
N LEU A 31 -11.44 -17.57 -10.13
CA LEU A 31 -12.63 -16.79 -9.84
C LEU A 31 -13.15 -17.09 -8.43
N LEU A 32 -13.00 -16.13 -7.52
CA LEU A 32 -13.47 -16.25 -6.15
C LEU A 32 -14.81 -15.53 -5.97
N ARG A 33 -15.88 -16.30 -5.73
CA ARG A 33 -17.26 -15.79 -5.58
C ARG A 33 -17.71 -15.62 -4.12
N SER A 34 -16.86 -16.00 -3.17
CA SER A 34 -17.18 -16.06 -1.73
C SER A 34 -16.76 -14.81 -0.94
N MET A 35 -16.20 -13.79 -1.59
CA MET A 35 -15.81 -12.54 -0.93
C MET A 35 -17.05 -11.70 -0.59
N VAL A 36 -17.23 -11.43 0.69
CA VAL A 36 -18.27 -10.55 1.23
C VAL A 36 -17.70 -9.73 2.38
N HIS A 37 -18.16 -8.49 2.54
CA HIS A 37 -17.87 -7.65 3.70
C HIS A 37 -19.17 -7.16 4.34
N THR A 38 -19.11 -6.79 5.61
CA THR A 38 -20.26 -6.28 6.38
C THR A 38 -20.24 -4.76 6.54
N GLY A 39 -19.20 -4.08 6.04
CA GLY A 39 -19.13 -2.63 6.05
C GLY A 39 -20.26 -1.98 5.24
N PHE A 40 -20.88 -0.94 5.79
CA PHE A 40 -22.00 -0.22 5.15
C PHE A 40 -21.54 0.94 4.24
N CYS A 41 -20.23 1.16 4.13
CA CYS A 41 -19.61 2.25 3.38
C CYS A 41 -18.27 1.81 2.79
N HIS A 42 -17.77 2.57 1.81
CA HIS A 42 -16.51 2.27 1.12
C HIS A 42 -15.32 2.15 2.07
N GLN A 43 -15.29 2.97 3.14
CA GLN A 43 -14.25 2.99 4.17
C GLN A 43 -14.15 1.65 4.90
N GLN A 44 -15.26 1.20 5.47
CA GLN A 44 -15.30 -0.02 6.26
C GLN A 44 -15.13 -1.26 5.40
N GLY A 45 -15.76 -1.31 4.21
CA GLY A 45 -15.60 -2.43 3.29
C GLY A 45 -14.14 -2.61 2.87
N THR A 46 -13.47 -1.51 2.49
CA THR A 46 -12.05 -1.51 2.13
C THR A 46 -11.18 -1.97 3.30
N GLN A 47 -11.38 -1.41 4.49
CA GLN A 47 -10.58 -1.80 5.66
C GLN A 47 -10.81 -3.26 6.04
N GLN A 48 -12.06 -3.73 6.06
CA GLN A 48 -12.36 -5.13 6.37
C GLN A 48 -11.74 -6.09 5.35
N LEU A 49 -11.81 -5.74 4.07
CA LEU A 49 -11.23 -6.53 2.99
C LEU A 49 -9.71 -6.63 3.08
N LEU A 50 -9.05 -5.49 3.28
CA LEU A 50 -7.60 -5.40 3.18
C LEU A 50 -6.89 -5.77 4.48
N THR A 51 -7.55 -5.65 5.63
CA THR A 51 -6.98 -6.04 6.94
C THR A 51 -7.45 -7.42 7.39
N GLY A 52 -8.56 -7.93 6.87
CA GLY A 52 -9.19 -9.16 7.36
C GLY A 52 -9.93 -9.02 8.70
N HIS A 53 -10.00 -7.81 9.27
CA HIS A 53 -10.64 -7.56 10.56
C HIS A 53 -12.03 -6.92 10.40
N PRO A 54 -13.04 -7.31 11.18
CA PRO A 54 -14.32 -6.61 11.21
C PRO A 54 -14.15 -5.14 11.59
N VAL A 55 -14.73 -4.23 10.80
CA VAL A 55 -14.69 -2.79 11.09
C VAL A 55 -16.10 -2.31 11.39
N ARG A 56 -16.37 -2.02 12.66
CA ARG A 56 -17.71 -1.63 13.15
C ARG A 56 -17.90 -0.12 13.26
N ILE A 57 -16.80 0.63 13.36
CA ILE A 57 -16.81 2.09 13.52
C ILE A 57 -16.31 2.72 12.23
N LEU A 58 -16.96 3.80 11.79
CA LEU A 58 -16.49 4.57 10.64
C LEU A 58 -15.23 5.34 11.03
N LYS A 59 -14.14 5.12 10.30
CA LYS A 59 -12.86 5.80 10.53
C LYS A 59 -12.05 5.85 9.25
N GLN A 60 -11.15 6.82 9.18
CA GLN A 60 -10.36 7.03 7.97
C GLN A 60 -9.23 6.00 7.83
N LYS A 61 -8.58 5.62 8.92
CA LYS A 61 -7.44 4.69 8.93
C LYS A 61 -7.75 3.40 9.69
N PRO A 62 -7.18 2.25 9.30
CA PRO A 62 -7.42 0.98 9.97
C PRO A 62 -6.66 0.89 11.30
N ASP A 63 -7.14 0.03 12.22
CA ASP A 63 -6.41 -0.29 13.47
C ASP A 63 -5.35 -1.37 13.25
N HIS A 64 -5.54 -2.17 12.19
CA HIS A 64 -4.67 -3.26 11.79
C HIS A 64 -4.03 -2.93 10.45
N PRO A 65 -2.78 -3.34 10.20
CA PRO A 65 -2.14 -3.12 8.93
C PRO A 65 -2.89 -3.83 7.81
N ASP A 66 -2.99 -3.18 6.66
CA ASP A 66 -3.47 -3.85 5.46
C ASP A 66 -2.45 -4.88 4.93
N LEU A 67 -2.93 -5.85 4.16
CA LEU A 67 -2.12 -6.93 3.57
C LEU A 67 -0.91 -6.40 2.78
N PHE A 68 -1.03 -5.25 2.10
CA PHE A 68 0.06 -4.69 1.32
C PHE A 68 1.12 -4.07 2.23
N SER A 69 0.72 -3.39 3.30
CA SER A 69 1.63 -2.91 4.35
C SER A 69 2.36 -4.06 5.06
N ILE A 70 1.66 -5.17 5.37
CA ILE A 70 2.27 -6.39 5.92
C ILE A 70 3.28 -6.96 4.91
N THR A 71 2.89 -7.10 3.65
CA THR A 71 3.76 -7.62 2.59
C THR A 71 4.97 -6.73 2.38
N HIS A 72 4.81 -5.40 2.44
CA HIS A 72 5.90 -4.44 2.35
C HIS A 72 6.95 -4.70 3.43
N ARG A 73 6.51 -4.92 4.68
CA ARG A 73 7.39 -5.26 5.80
C ARG A 73 8.07 -6.60 5.61
N MET A 74 7.30 -7.64 5.28
CA MET A 74 7.83 -9.01 5.13
C MET A 74 8.82 -9.15 3.99
N ARG A 75 8.65 -8.36 2.92
CA ARG A 75 9.50 -8.40 1.74
C ARG A 75 10.54 -7.29 1.66
N GLN A 76 10.77 -6.56 2.76
CA GLN A 76 11.74 -5.48 2.78
C GLN A 76 13.12 -6.01 2.38
N ALA A 77 13.69 -5.43 1.31
CA ALA A 77 15.02 -5.77 0.82
C ALA A 77 15.92 -4.54 0.98
N PRO A 78 16.97 -4.59 1.83
CA PRO A 78 17.84 -3.44 2.11
C PRO A 78 18.50 -2.81 0.87
N HIS A 79 18.61 -3.57 -0.22
CA HIS A 79 19.32 -3.17 -1.44
C HIS A 79 18.38 -2.92 -2.64
N SER A 80 17.06 -2.92 -2.43
CA SER A 80 16.13 -2.52 -3.49
C SER A 80 16.12 -1.01 -3.64
N GLY A 81 16.42 -0.51 -4.84
CA GLY A 81 16.30 0.93 -5.16
C GLY A 81 14.84 1.41 -5.30
N LEU A 82 13.87 0.51 -5.21
CA LEU A 82 12.44 0.82 -5.35
C LEU A 82 11.65 0.38 -4.10
N PRO A 83 10.60 1.13 -3.72
CA PRO A 83 9.68 0.73 -2.65
C PRO A 83 8.89 -0.52 -3.05
N ASN A 84 8.63 -1.41 -2.09
CA ASN A 84 7.84 -2.64 -2.34
C ASN A 84 6.33 -2.38 -2.46
N TYR A 85 5.86 -1.24 -1.94
CA TYR A 85 4.46 -0.86 -1.98
C TYR A 85 4.33 0.55 -2.55
N VAL A 86 3.81 0.63 -3.78
CA VAL A 86 3.51 1.88 -4.48
C VAL A 86 2.00 1.97 -4.62
N GLY A 87 1.43 3.08 -4.17
CA GLY A 87 0.02 3.40 -4.36
C GLY A 87 -0.13 4.53 -5.36
N VAL A 88 -0.79 4.29 -6.50
CA VAL A 88 -1.12 5.33 -7.48
C VAL A 88 -2.51 5.85 -7.18
N ASN A 89 -2.61 7.13 -6.78
CA ASN A 89 -3.81 7.73 -6.20
C ASN A 89 -4.43 6.80 -5.14
N PRO A 90 -3.67 6.44 -4.08
CA PRO A 90 -4.05 5.38 -3.17
C PRO A 90 -5.34 5.73 -2.44
N VAL A 91 -6.20 4.73 -2.26
CA VAL A 91 -7.41 4.88 -1.46
C VAL A 91 -7.03 5.21 0.00
N PRO A 92 -7.66 6.23 0.62
CA PRO A 92 -7.20 6.74 1.90
C PRO A 92 -7.60 5.87 3.10
N TYR A 93 -8.21 4.70 2.84
CA TYR A 93 -8.74 3.78 3.85
C TYR A 93 -7.83 2.61 4.19
N ALA A 94 -6.76 2.40 3.42
CA ALA A 94 -5.69 1.46 3.73
C ALA A 94 -4.59 2.15 4.56
N GLY A 95 -3.70 1.36 5.15
CA GLY A 95 -2.58 1.89 5.90
C GLY A 95 -1.84 0.86 6.75
N ALA A 96 -0.69 1.30 7.23
CA ALA A 96 0.25 0.49 7.98
C ALA A 96 -0.14 0.31 9.46
N ALA A 97 -1.05 1.14 9.97
CA ALA A 97 -1.47 1.13 11.38
C ALA A 97 -0.26 1.07 12.33
N TYR A 98 -0.22 0.10 13.25
CA TYR A 98 0.87 -0.07 14.21
C TYR A 98 2.21 -0.53 13.60
N LEU A 99 2.28 -0.87 12.29
CA LEU A 99 3.57 -1.07 11.62
C LEU A 99 4.34 0.24 11.45
N GLY A 100 3.64 1.37 11.46
CA GLY A 100 4.23 2.70 11.39
C GLY A 100 4.42 3.21 9.95
N PRO A 101 4.73 4.51 9.82
CA PRO A 101 4.70 5.23 8.54
C PRO A 101 5.73 4.72 7.52
N ALA A 102 6.76 4.00 7.96
CA ALA A 102 7.76 3.39 7.08
C ALA A 102 7.17 2.30 6.16
N TYR A 103 5.98 1.78 6.47
CA TYR A 103 5.30 0.77 5.67
C TYR A 103 4.00 1.26 5.02
N GLU A 104 3.71 2.57 5.08
CA GLU A 104 2.65 3.16 4.26
C GLU A 104 3.02 3.06 2.78
N PRO A 105 2.03 3.07 1.85
CA PRO A 105 2.33 3.09 0.44
C PRO A 105 3.17 4.32 0.08
N PHE A 106 4.16 4.11 -0.79
CA PHE A 106 4.75 5.21 -1.54
C PHE A 106 3.69 5.80 -2.46
N ALA A 107 3.09 6.92 -2.02
CA ALA A 107 1.97 7.54 -2.71
C ALA A 107 2.42 8.34 -3.93
N VAL A 108 1.94 7.94 -5.10
CA VAL A 108 2.09 8.67 -6.35
C VAL A 108 0.74 9.31 -6.67
N THR A 109 0.68 10.63 -6.63
CA THR A 109 -0.56 11.39 -6.85
C THR A 109 -0.44 12.29 -8.07
N GLY A 110 -1.58 12.60 -8.68
CA GLY A 110 -1.66 13.44 -9.88
C GLY A 110 -2.01 12.65 -11.14
N ASP A 111 -2.05 13.34 -12.28
CA ASP A 111 -2.35 12.77 -13.58
C ASP A 111 -1.05 12.44 -14.33
N PRO A 112 -0.73 11.16 -14.57
CA PRO A 112 0.46 10.76 -15.31
C PRO A 112 0.43 11.17 -16.79
N ASN A 113 -0.73 11.54 -17.34
CA ASN A 113 -0.84 12.05 -18.72
C ASN A 113 -0.47 13.53 -18.82
N SER A 114 -0.32 14.25 -17.70
CA SER A 114 0.12 15.63 -17.71
C SER A 114 1.60 15.73 -18.09
N GLY A 115 1.93 16.63 -19.02
CA GLY A 115 3.33 16.94 -19.37
C GLY A 115 4.14 17.54 -18.22
N SER A 116 3.48 18.00 -17.15
CA SER A 116 4.12 18.49 -15.92
C SER A 116 4.14 17.46 -14.78
N PHE A 117 3.69 16.23 -15.02
CA PHE A 117 3.68 15.18 -14.00
C PHE A 117 5.10 14.89 -13.49
N GLN A 118 5.22 14.81 -12.17
CA GLN A 118 6.44 14.43 -11.48
C GLN A 118 6.06 13.47 -10.35
N VAL A 119 6.86 12.41 -10.16
CA VAL A 119 6.66 11.49 -9.05
C VAL A 119 7.03 12.21 -7.75
N PRO A 120 6.10 12.36 -6.80
CA PRO A 120 6.39 13.05 -5.53
C PRO A 120 7.53 12.36 -4.79
N ASN A 121 8.36 13.14 -4.10
CA ASN A 121 9.45 12.63 -3.26
C ASN A 121 10.56 11.84 -4.01
N ILE A 122 10.65 11.95 -5.34
CA ILE A 122 11.77 11.45 -6.14
C ILE A 122 12.46 12.63 -6.82
N GLY A 123 13.80 12.64 -6.77
CA GLY A 123 14.60 13.72 -7.32
C GLY A 123 14.57 14.96 -6.43
N LEU A 124 15.57 15.11 -5.58
CA LEU A 124 15.78 16.38 -4.87
C LEU A 124 16.58 17.31 -5.79
N ASP A 125 15.87 18.08 -6.60
CA ASP A 125 16.42 19.12 -7.48
C ASP A 125 16.82 20.39 -6.69
N ASP A 126 16.14 20.67 -5.59
CA ASP A 126 16.41 21.80 -4.71
C ASP A 126 17.59 21.52 -3.76
N LYS A 127 18.74 22.15 -4.05
CA LYS A 127 19.96 22.10 -3.22
C LYS A 127 19.72 22.49 -1.75
N LYS A 128 18.78 23.38 -1.45
CA LYS A 128 18.45 23.77 -0.06
C LYS A 128 17.74 22.64 0.68
N LYS A 129 16.81 21.94 0.01
CA LYS A 129 16.14 20.75 0.59
C LYS A 129 17.13 19.61 0.83
N LEU A 130 18.07 19.41 -0.09
CA LEU A 130 19.18 18.46 0.09
C LEU A 130 20.04 18.78 1.33
N SER A 131 20.46 20.03 1.51
CA SER A 131 21.24 20.45 2.69
C SER A 131 20.49 20.16 3.98
N ARG A 132 19.23 20.57 4.06
CA ARG A 132 18.37 20.34 5.23
C ARG A 132 18.18 18.86 5.54
N MET A 133 18.04 18.02 4.51
CA MET A 133 17.95 16.57 4.70
C MET A 133 19.25 16.00 5.29
N ARG A 134 20.41 16.42 4.79
CA ARG A 134 21.71 15.99 5.33
C ARG A 134 21.90 16.41 6.78
N GLU A 135 21.54 17.66 7.12
CA GLU A 135 21.58 18.15 8.51
C GLU A 135 20.72 17.29 9.44
N ARG A 136 19.50 16.92 9.01
CA ARG A 136 18.61 16.05 9.81
C ARG A 136 19.17 14.64 9.99
N ILE A 137 19.79 14.07 8.96
CA ILE A 137 20.44 12.75 9.05
C ILE A 137 21.59 12.82 10.05
N GLY A 138 22.45 13.85 9.96
CA GLY A 138 23.56 14.04 10.89
C GLY A 138 23.09 14.22 12.35
N LEU A 139 22.04 15.01 12.58
CA LEU A 139 21.46 15.18 13.92
C LEU A 139 20.88 13.87 14.48
N ARG A 140 20.18 13.08 13.64
CA ARG A 140 19.67 11.77 14.06
C ARG A 140 20.83 10.87 14.49
N GLU A 141 21.87 10.78 13.68
CA GLU A 141 23.05 9.96 13.98
C GLU A 141 23.78 10.40 15.25
N SER A 142 23.85 11.71 15.53
CA SER A 142 24.44 12.21 16.78
C SER A 142 23.60 11.83 18.01
N LEU A 143 22.28 11.95 17.91
CA LEU A 143 21.37 11.57 19.01
C LEU A 143 21.38 10.05 19.24
N ASP A 144 21.35 9.25 18.17
CA ASP A 144 21.45 7.79 18.25
C ASP A 144 22.76 7.35 18.93
N ARG A 145 23.86 8.10 18.72
CA ARG A 145 25.15 7.84 19.37
C ARG A 145 25.11 8.17 20.86
N LEU A 146 24.57 9.33 21.24
CA LEU A 146 24.39 9.70 22.64
C LEU A 146 23.54 8.69 23.40
N SER A 147 22.43 8.21 22.80
CA SER A 147 21.58 7.18 23.41
C SER A 147 22.36 5.88 23.67
N ARG A 148 23.20 5.45 22.72
CA ARG A 148 24.03 4.24 22.88
C ARG A 148 25.08 4.37 23.97
N GLU A 149 25.71 5.54 24.10
CA GLU A 149 26.69 5.81 25.17
C GLU A 149 26.03 5.77 26.56
N ALA A 150 24.82 6.32 26.69
CA ALA A 150 24.06 6.27 27.93
C ALA A 150 23.63 4.83 28.32
N ASP A 151 23.21 4.02 27.34
CA ASP A 151 22.85 2.61 27.56
C ASP A 151 24.06 1.77 28.01
N GLN A 152 25.25 2.02 27.44
CA GLN A 152 26.49 1.34 27.85
C GLN A 152 26.91 1.72 29.28
N TYR A 153 26.67 2.97 29.69
CA TYR A 153 26.95 3.43 31.06
C TYR A 153 26.05 2.78 32.12
N HIS A 154 24.83 2.35 31.78
CA HIS A 154 23.91 1.68 32.72
C HIS A 154 24.17 0.17 32.87
N GLN A 155 25.11 -0.40 32.11
CA GLN A 155 25.47 -1.83 32.16
C GLN A 155 26.78 -2.11 32.90
N MET A 156 27.48 -1.07 33.35
CA MET A 156 28.65 -1.15 34.24
C MET A 156 28.26 -0.88 35.69
#